data_AF-A0A2M6X8Y9-F1
#
_entry.id   AF-A0A2M6X8Y9-F1
#
_cell.length_a   1.000
_cell.length_b   1.000
_cell.length_c   1.000
_cell.angle_alpha   90.00
_cell.angle_beta   90.00
_cell.angle_gamma   90.00
#
_symmetry.space_group_name_H-M   'P 1'
#
loop_
_entity.id
_entity.type
_entity.pdbx_description
1 polymer ?
#
loop_
_entity_poly.entity_id
_entity_poly.type
_entity_poly.pdbx_seq_one_letter_code
_entity_poly.pdbx_strand_id
1 'polypeptide(L)'
;EEWKEDEGKRVLEEQAARKINNVLSDNNARAMIFGSRNFLNLGERPVAAKTGTTQDYRDAWTVGYTPSLAAGVWVGNNDNSEMKRADGSVVAAPIWQAFMKKALEGAPSESFPAYDKYELSKMILHGKYNEITARVCEVNGQFANETCCREEQVVEKSFREIHNILFYVNKDDPNGPVPEHPEDDPMFERFEKPVEDWIIREKIPNGNPPEATCDYHEEKNKPQVKITAPADNDLIEDNNINIEVEAEAPLGFEKAEFYFDNKLFEIKTSNPPWRADYTSFDPSGLHVLKVVAYDQMGNVGQDSVTINLKSEQMIYVSKPGSSGIISEQDFPYTLEARAAHSAGISKVNFYGRDLTRDKRTFLIGSATSDSAEYQSAWTSKPLPGQYEIYAILFAKDSDTTQSARVIMEVK
;
A
#
# COMPACT_ATOMS: atom_id res chain seq x y z
N GLU A 1 -46.34 58.71 -4.70
CA GLU A 1 -45.17 59.57 -4.41
C GLU A 1 -44.46 59.84 -5.72
N GLU A 2 -44.21 61.10 -6.05
CA GLU A 2 -43.39 61.45 -7.23
C GLU A 2 -41.91 61.36 -6.85
N TRP A 3 -41.11 60.76 -7.73
CA TRP A 3 -39.66 60.69 -7.58
C TRP A 3 -39.06 62.11 -7.60
N LYS A 4 -38.12 62.37 -6.70
CA LYS A 4 -37.33 63.62 -6.67
C LYS A 4 -35.87 63.27 -6.87
N GLU A 5 -35.17 64.12 -7.60
CA GLU A 5 -33.73 64.01 -7.81
C GLU A 5 -32.99 64.20 -6.47
N ASP A 6 -32.13 63.25 -6.13
CA ASP A 6 -31.30 63.21 -4.93
C ASP A 6 -29.87 62.89 -5.41
N GLU A 7 -28.87 63.58 -4.86
CA GLU A 7 -27.45 63.30 -5.16
C GLU A 7 -27.05 61.88 -4.73
N GLY A 8 -27.86 61.26 -3.86
CA GLY A 8 -27.68 59.92 -3.37
C GLY A 8 -26.55 59.82 -2.35
N LYS A 9 -26.50 58.68 -1.65
CA LYS A 9 -25.45 58.40 -0.68
C LYS A 9 -24.48 57.37 -1.27
N ARG A 10 -23.18 57.67 -1.26
CA ARG A 10 -22.14 56.69 -1.59
C ARG A 10 -22.17 55.56 -0.54
N VAL A 11 -22.45 54.34 -1.00
CA VAL A 11 -22.51 53.13 -0.16
C VAL A 11 -21.39 52.13 -0.44
N LEU A 12 -20.66 52.31 -1.55
CA LEU A 12 -19.54 51.48 -1.97
C LEU A 12 -18.43 52.35 -2.57
N GLU A 13 -17.18 51.93 -2.41
CA GLU A 13 -16.06 52.55 -3.11
C GLU A 13 -16.18 52.36 -4.62
N GLU A 14 -15.70 53.34 -5.38
CA GLU A 14 -15.83 53.35 -6.84
C GLU A 14 -15.11 52.16 -7.50
N GLN A 15 -13.91 51.83 -7.02
CA GLN A 15 -13.15 50.69 -7.56
C GLN A 15 -13.82 49.35 -7.26
N ALA A 16 -14.46 49.21 -6.10
CA ALA A 16 -15.25 48.02 -5.78
C ALA A 16 -16.47 47.90 -6.71
N ALA A 17 -17.19 48.99 -6.98
CA ALA A 17 -18.30 49.00 -7.92
C ALA A 17 -17.85 48.63 -9.35
N ARG A 18 -16.73 49.20 -9.82
CA ARG A 18 -16.15 48.90 -11.15
C ARG A 18 -15.72 47.44 -11.27
N LYS A 19 -15.13 46.84 -10.21
CA LYS A 19 -14.79 45.41 -10.16
C LYS A 19 -16.03 44.53 -10.23
N ILE A 20 -17.08 44.85 -9.46
CA ILE A 20 -18.36 44.13 -9.52
C ILE A 20 -18.94 44.20 -10.94
N ASN A 21 -18.91 45.38 -11.59
CA ASN A 21 -19.35 45.51 -12.98
C ASN A 21 -18.55 44.61 -13.92
N ASN A 22 -17.23 44.56 -13.79
CA ASN A 22 -16.38 43.70 -14.62
C ASN A 22 -16.74 42.21 -14.44
N VAL A 23 -16.87 41.73 -13.20
CA VAL A 23 -17.25 40.35 -12.89
C VAL A 23 -18.66 40.03 -13.42
N LEU A 24 -19.64 40.89 -13.11
CA LEU A 24 -21.04 40.67 -13.47
C LEU A 24 -21.35 40.93 -14.94
N SER A 25 -20.43 41.48 -15.73
CA SER A 25 -20.59 41.68 -17.19
C SER A 25 -19.78 40.72 -18.05
N ASP A 26 -18.88 39.93 -17.46
CA ASP A 26 -18.12 38.93 -18.19
C ASP A 26 -18.99 37.73 -18.58
N ASN A 27 -19.30 37.61 -19.87
CA ASN A 27 -20.06 36.48 -20.40
C ASN A 27 -19.20 35.22 -20.56
N ASN A 28 -17.89 35.36 -20.79
CA ASN A 28 -16.98 34.22 -20.94
C ASN A 28 -16.83 33.52 -19.59
N ALA A 29 -16.66 34.28 -18.51
CA ALA A 29 -16.54 33.73 -17.16
C ALA A 29 -17.76 32.89 -16.75
N ARG A 30 -18.98 33.27 -17.18
CA ARG A 30 -20.22 32.54 -16.84
C ARG A 30 -20.63 31.47 -17.85
N ALA A 31 -19.96 31.39 -19.01
CA ALA A 31 -20.36 30.53 -20.11
C ALA A 31 -20.28 29.03 -19.77
N MET A 32 -19.41 28.64 -18.83
CA MET A 32 -19.32 27.25 -18.37
C MET A 32 -20.65 26.74 -17.78
N ILE A 33 -21.40 27.62 -17.11
CA ILE A 33 -22.67 27.26 -16.45
C ILE A 33 -23.87 27.53 -17.36
N PHE A 34 -23.91 28.71 -18.00
CA PHE A 34 -25.10 29.15 -18.75
C PHE A 34 -25.00 28.98 -20.26
N GLY A 35 -23.83 28.57 -20.77
CA GLY A 35 -23.50 28.65 -22.19
C GLY A 35 -23.16 30.07 -22.65
N SER A 36 -22.51 30.18 -23.80
CA SER A 36 -22.15 31.48 -24.40
C SER A 36 -23.37 32.28 -24.88
N ARG A 37 -24.45 31.58 -25.23
CA ARG A 37 -25.76 32.15 -25.58
C ARG A 37 -26.74 31.91 -24.44
N ASN A 38 -26.90 32.91 -23.58
CA ASN A 38 -27.77 32.84 -22.41
C ASN A 38 -28.67 34.08 -22.28
N PHE A 39 -29.60 34.02 -21.34
CA PHE A 39 -30.56 35.11 -21.09
C PHE A 39 -30.01 36.27 -20.25
N LEU A 40 -28.76 36.19 -19.80
CA LEU A 40 -28.10 37.23 -19.00
C LEU A 40 -27.31 38.23 -19.85
N ASN A 41 -27.34 38.08 -21.18
CA ASN A 41 -26.67 38.94 -22.14
C ASN A 41 -27.68 39.69 -23.02
N LEU A 42 -27.33 40.88 -23.53
CA LEU A 42 -28.11 41.69 -24.48
C LEU A 42 -27.47 41.76 -25.87
N GLY A 43 -26.61 40.80 -26.23
CA GLY A 43 -25.91 40.75 -27.51
C GLY A 43 -24.53 41.40 -27.40
N GLU A 44 -24.25 42.40 -28.24
CA GLU A 44 -23.00 43.18 -28.18
C GLU A 44 -23.06 44.30 -27.13
N ARG A 45 -24.24 44.55 -26.54
CA ARG A 45 -24.40 45.59 -25.51
C ARG A 45 -23.84 45.09 -24.17
N PRO A 46 -22.86 45.78 -23.56
CA PRO A 46 -22.38 45.46 -22.22
C PRO A 46 -23.52 45.49 -21.21
N VAL A 47 -23.64 44.43 -20.41
CA VAL A 47 -24.69 44.31 -19.40
C VAL A 47 -24.17 43.51 -18.21
N ALA A 48 -24.47 43.99 -17.01
CA ALA A 48 -24.19 43.26 -15.78
C ALA A 48 -25.47 42.54 -15.33
N ALA A 49 -25.37 41.27 -14.95
CA ALA A 49 -26.56 40.51 -14.54
C ALA A 49 -26.23 39.37 -13.58
N LYS A 50 -27.14 39.12 -12.64
CA LYS A 50 -27.04 38.04 -11.66
C LYS A 50 -28.40 37.39 -11.43
N THR A 51 -28.39 36.06 -11.41
CA THR A 51 -29.55 35.24 -11.04
C THR A 51 -29.59 34.95 -9.54
N GLY A 52 -30.77 34.67 -9.02
CA GLY A 52 -30.99 34.09 -7.70
C GLY A 52 -32.08 33.03 -7.75
N THR A 53 -31.90 31.95 -6.99
CA THR A 53 -32.88 30.86 -6.85
C THR A 53 -32.91 30.50 -5.37
N THR A 54 -34.08 30.56 -4.72
CA THR A 54 -34.21 30.12 -3.33
C THR A 54 -34.26 28.59 -3.23
N GLN A 55 -34.15 28.05 -2.01
CA GLN A 55 -34.41 26.62 -1.75
C GLN A 55 -35.74 26.17 -2.36
N ASP A 56 -35.85 24.88 -2.68
CA ASP A 56 -37.07 24.27 -3.23
C ASP A 56 -37.72 25.06 -4.37
N TYR A 57 -36.95 25.83 -5.16
CA TYR A 57 -37.43 26.64 -6.29
C TYR A 57 -38.64 27.53 -5.99
N ARG A 58 -38.73 28.12 -4.79
CA ARG A 58 -39.88 28.98 -4.41
C ARG A 58 -39.85 30.34 -5.08
N ASP A 59 -38.66 30.90 -5.24
CA ASP A 59 -38.41 32.20 -5.84
C ASP A 59 -37.29 32.12 -6.85
N ALA A 60 -37.52 32.77 -7.97
CA ALA A 60 -36.56 32.92 -9.04
C ALA A 60 -36.37 34.42 -9.33
N TRP A 61 -35.12 34.87 -9.25
CA TRP A 61 -34.75 36.26 -9.47
C TRP A 61 -33.76 36.38 -10.62
N THR A 62 -33.88 37.48 -11.37
CA THR A 62 -32.79 38.01 -12.19
C THR A 62 -32.74 39.50 -12.01
N VAL A 63 -31.60 40.01 -11.56
CA VAL A 63 -31.32 41.43 -11.44
C VAL A 63 -30.17 41.76 -12.37
N GLY A 64 -30.32 42.78 -13.19
CA GLY A 64 -29.26 43.21 -14.08
C GLY A 64 -29.46 44.64 -14.55
N TYR A 65 -28.39 45.21 -15.08
CA TYR A 65 -28.29 46.62 -15.35
C TYR A 65 -27.29 46.94 -16.47
N THR A 66 -27.55 48.06 -17.13
CA THR A 66 -26.59 48.85 -17.91
C THR A 66 -26.28 50.14 -17.13
N PRO A 67 -25.30 50.98 -17.54
CA PRO A 67 -25.03 52.25 -16.87
C PRO A 67 -26.27 53.13 -16.67
N SER A 68 -27.18 53.19 -17.66
CA SER A 68 -28.40 54.01 -17.58
C SER A 68 -29.69 53.30 -17.11
N LEU A 69 -29.71 51.97 -16.93
CA LEU A 69 -30.95 51.26 -16.56
C LEU A 69 -30.67 50.03 -15.71
N ALA A 70 -31.33 49.93 -14.56
CA ALA A 70 -31.37 48.72 -13.73
C ALA A 70 -32.78 48.14 -13.70
N ALA A 71 -32.88 46.81 -13.81
CA ALA A 71 -34.14 46.08 -13.73
C ALA A 71 -33.98 44.79 -12.93
N GLY A 72 -34.97 44.49 -12.09
CA GLY A 72 -35.12 43.23 -11.37
C GLY A 72 -36.41 42.53 -11.78
N VAL A 73 -36.32 41.23 -12.02
CA VAL A 73 -37.48 40.36 -12.28
C VAL A 73 -37.51 39.27 -11.22
N TRP A 74 -38.67 39.12 -10.60
CA TRP A 74 -39.02 38.01 -9.73
C TRP A 74 -40.12 37.17 -10.37
N VAL A 75 -40.02 35.86 -10.17
CA VAL A 75 -41.06 34.89 -10.49
C VAL A 75 -41.22 33.97 -9.28
N GLY A 76 -42.45 33.78 -8.84
CA GLY A 76 -42.80 32.92 -7.71
C GLY A 76 -44.31 32.74 -7.61
N ASN A 77 -44.73 31.76 -6.81
CA ASN A 77 -46.14 31.61 -6.47
C ASN A 77 -46.50 32.53 -5.30
N ASN A 78 -47.61 33.27 -5.40
CA ASN A 78 -48.04 34.21 -4.35
C ASN A 78 -48.36 33.53 -3.01
N ASP A 79 -48.56 32.21 -2.99
CA ASP A 79 -48.80 31.39 -1.80
C ASP A 79 -47.53 30.69 -1.28
N ASN A 80 -46.35 31.02 -1.82
CA ASN A 80 -45.05 30.45 -1.48
C ASN A 80 -44.94 28.93 -1.76
N SER A 81 -45.84 28.36 -2.56
CA SER A 81 -45.69 26.98 -3.02
C SER A 81 -44.51 26.84 -3.98
N GLU A 82 -43.84 25.67 -3.94
CA GLU A 82 -42.71 25.36 -4.81
C GLU A 82 -43.12 25.41 -6.30
N MET A 83 -42.26 26.02 -7.12
CA MET A 83 -42.37 25.95 -8.58
C MET A 83 -41.53 24.78 -9.13
N LYS A 84 -41.94 24.16 -10.24
CA LYS A 84 -41.20 23.01 -10.80
C LYS A 84 -40.07 23.46 -11.71
N ARG A 85 -38.81 23.12 -11.36
CA ARG A 85 -37.59 23.39 -12.16
C ARG A 85 -37.43 24.88 -12.50
N ALA A 86 -37.73 25.75 -11.54
CA ALA A 86 -37.78 27.20 -11.75
C ALA A 86 -36.51 27.89 -11.25
N ASP A 87 -35.37 27.57 -11.85
CA ASP A 87 -34.15 28.34 -11.59
C ASP A 87 -34.28 29.78 -12.12
N GLY A 88 -33.65 30.75 -11.43
CA GLY A 88 -33.59 32.15 -11.86
C GLY A 88 -33.19 32.34 -13.31
N SER A 89 -32.24 31.55 -13.80
CA SER A 89 -31.78 31.57 -15.20
C SER A 89 -32.80 31.02 -16.21
N VAL A 90 -33.75 30.22 -15.75
CA VAL A 90 -34.74 29.52 -16.60
C VAL A 90 -36.04 30.30 -16.69
N VAL A 91 -36.53 30.88 -15.58
CA VAL A 91 -37.87 31.52 -15.56
C VAL A 91 -37.81 33.05 -15.44
N ALA A 92 -36.89 33.61 -14.67
CA ALA A 92 -36.80 35.06 -14.48
C ALA A 92 -35.93 35.74 -15.56
N ALA A 93 -34.79 35.14 -15.89
CA ALA A 93 -33.84 35.72 -16.84
C ALA A 93 -34.41 35.95 -18.25
N PRO A 94 -35.22 35.05 -18.85
CA PRO A 94 -35.83 35.30 -20.15
C PRO A 94 -36.77 36.51 -20.15
N ILE A 95 -37.56 36.68 -19.08
CA ILE A 95 -38.46 37.83 -18.92
C ILE A 95 -37.65 39.11 -18.78
N TRP A 96 -36.63 39.08 -17.92
CA TRP A 96 -35.71 40.21 -17.74
C TRP A 96 -35.04 40.61 -19.06
N GLN A 97 -34.51 39.64 -19.83
CA GLN A 97 -33.84 39.91 -21.09
C GLN A 97 -34.79 40.54 -22.12
N ALA A 98 -36.01 40.00 -22.23
CA ALA A 98 -37.02 40.52 -23.15
C ALA A 98 -37.38 41.96 -22.80
N PHE A 99 -37.57 42.26 -21.51
CA PHE A 99 -37.81 43.62 -21.03
C PHE A 99 -36.64 44.54 -21.36
N MET A 100 -35.42 44.17 -20.98
CA MET A 100 -34.23 45.01 -21.18
C MET A 100 -33.96 45.27 -22.66
N LYS A 101 -34.10 44.26 -23.53
CA LYS A 101 -33.98 44.44 -24.99
C LYS A 101 -34.99 45.44 -25.52
N LYS A 102 -36.22 45.40 -25.02
CA LYS A 102 -37.29 46.31 -25.47
C LYS A 102 -37.10 47.73 -24.92
N ALA A 103 -36.76 47.86 -23.65
CA ALA A 103 -36.58 49.14 -22.97
C ALA A 103 -35.36 49.93 -23.52
N LEU A 104 -34.32 49.22 -23.97
CA LEU A 104 -33.09 49.81 -24.51
C LEU A 104 -33.08 49.89 -26.05
N GLU A 105 -34.20 49.60 -26.70
CA GLU A 105 -34.33 49.69 -28.16
C GLU A 105 -34.11 51.15 -28.62
N GLY A 106 -33.12 51.38 -29.48
CA GLY A 106 -32.74 52.71 -29.97
C GLY A 106 -31.91 53.56 -29.00
N ALA A 107 -31.70 53.12 -27.76
CA ALA A 107 -30.79 53.79 -26.82
C ALA A 107 -29.32 53.59 -27.25
N PRO A 108 -28.40 54.54 -26.99
CA PRO A 108 -26.98 54.33 -27.24
C PRO A 108 -26.42 53.16 -26.42
N SER A 109 -25.43 52.43 -26.96
CA SER A 109 -24.73 51.37 -26.22
C SER A 109 -23.67 51.99 -25.31
N GLU A 110 -23.74 51.70 -24.02
CA GLU A 110 -22.86 52.25 -23.00
C GLU A 110 -21.91 51.16 -22.49
N SER A 111 -20.75 51.56 -21.98
CA SER A 111 -19.78 50.64 -21.37
C SER A 111 -19.57 51.00 -19.90
N PHE A 112 -19.31 49.98 -19.08
CA PHE A 112 -18.92 50.20 -17.70
C PHE A 112 -17.50 50.78 -17.64
N PRO A 113 -17.23 51.77 -16.78
CA PRO A 113 -15.87 52.22 -16.52
C PRO A 113 -15.00 51.04 -16.05
N ALA A 114 -13.80 50.93 -16.63
CA ALA A 114 -12.84 49.92 -16.21
C ALA A 114 -12.38 50.18 -14.76
N TYR A 115 -12.12 49.09 -14.03
CA TYR A 115 -11.45 49.18 -12.73
C TYR A 115 -9.94 49.29 -12.92
N ASP A 116 -9.27 49.86 -11.93
CA ASP A 116 -7.81 49.93 -11.92
C ASP A 116 -7.26 48.56 -11.54
N LYS A 117 -6.39 48.01 -12.39
CA LYS A 117 -5.70 46.75 -12.10
C LYS A 117 -4.60 47.00 -11.08
N TYR A 118 -4.53 46.13 -10.09
CA TYR A 118 -3.45 46.12 -9.10
C TYR A 118 -2.61 44.88 -9.32
N GLU A 119 -1.29 45.04 -9.28
CA GLU A 119 -0.38 43.91 -9.29
C GLU A 119 -0.48 43.17 -7.95
N LEU A 120 -0.69 41.86 -8.03
CA LEU A 120 -0.73 40.98 -6.87
C LEU A 120 0.69 40.46 -6.64
N SER A 121 1.26 40.74 -5.47
CA SER A 121 2.66 40.40 -5.17
C SER A 121 2.82 38.93 -4.76
N LYS A 122 1.81 38.35 -4.12
CA LYS A 122 1.85 37.00 -3.59
C LYS A 122 1.50 35.95 -4.63
N MET A 123 2.30 34.89 -4.71
CA MET A 123 2.08 33.77 -5.64
C MET A 123 0.71 33.10 -5.46
N ILE A 124 0.21 33.02 -4.23
CA ILE A 124 -1.07 32.37 -3.90
C ILE A 124 -2.26 33.10 -4.51
N LEU A 125 -2.17 34.43 -4.67
CA LEU A 125 -3.20 35.25 -5.30
C LEU A 125 -3.26 35.03 -6.82
N HIS A 126 -2.24 34.38 -7.39
CA HIS A 126 -2.22 33.87 -8.77
C HIS A 126 -2.49 32.35 -8.84
N GLY A 127 -2.92 31.72 -7.75
CA GLY A 127 -3.18 30.28 -7.68
C GLY A 127 -1.93 29.40 -7.65
N LYS A 128 -0.79 29.93 -7.16
CA LYS A 128 0.48 29.20 -7.03
C LYS A 128 0.87 29.04 -5.56
N TYR A 129 1.56 27.96 -5.22
CA TYR A 129 2.04 27.68 -3.86
C TYR A 129 3.45 27.07 -3.90
N ASN A 130 4.10 27.00 -2.75
CA ASN A 130 5.42 26.38 -2.61
C ASN A 130 5.32 24.86 -2.74
N GLU A 131 6.18 24.28 -3.58
CA GLU A 131 6.33 22.83 -3.74
C GLU A 131 7.82 22.49 -3.76
N ILE A 132 8.23 21.56 -2.89
CA ILE A 132 9.60 21.10 -2.72
C ILE A 132 9.62 19.60 -2.98
N THR A 133 10.43 19.14 -3.93
CA THR A 133 10.63 17.71 -4.16
C THR A 133 11.79 17.20 -3.32
N ALA A 134 11.59 16.08 -2.62
CA ALA A 134 12.60 15.41 -1.83
C ALA A 134 12.60 13.90 -2.07
N ARG A 135 13.78 13.28 -1.98
CA ARG A 135 13.94 11.82 -1.99
C ARG A 135 13.61 11.29 -0.60
N VAL A 136 12.68 10.35 -0.53
CA VAL A 136 12.23 9.74 0.72
C VAL A 136 12.18 8.22 0.59
N CYS A 137 12.32 7.53 1.70
CA CYS A 137 12.16 6.09 1.74
C CYS A 137 10.67 5.74 1.69
N GLU A 138 10.26 4.87 0.76
CA GLU A 138 8.85 4.52 0.57
C GLU A 138 8.25 3.83 1.81
N VAL A 139 9.06 3.01 2.46
CA VAL A 139 8.61 2.12 3.55
C VAL A 139 8.30 2.88 4.84
N ASN A 140 9.06 3.95 5.14
CA ASN A 140 8.94 4.69 6.41
C ASN A 140 8.65 6.20 6.23
N GLY A 141 8.73 6.73 5.01
CA GLY A 141 8.44 8.13 4.69
C GLY A 141 9.51 9.16 5.10
N GLN A 142 10.67 8.73 5.61
CA GLN A 142 11.77 9.62 6.01
C GLN A 142 12.73 9.97 4.86
N PHE A 143 13.67 10.88 5.12
CA PHE A 143 14.68 11.30 4.15
C PHE A 143 15.51 10.10 3.67
N ALA A 144 15.63 9.95 2.35
CA ALA A 144 16.40 8.86 1.76
C ALA A 144 17.89 9.21 1.67
N ASN A 145 18.72 8.41 2.33
CA ASN A 145 20.16 8.36 2.11
C ASN A 145 20.64 6.89 2.13
N GLU A 146 21.89 6.65 1.71
CA GLU A 146 22.49 5.30 1.64
C GLU A 146 22.48 4.54 2.97
N THR A 147 22.37 5.26 4.09
CA THR A 147 22.32 4.69 5.43
C THR A 147 20.90 4.42 5.89
N CYS A 148 19.85 5.06 5.36
CA CYS A 148 18.49 4.91 5.89
C CYS A 148 17.57 4.06 5.04
N CYS A 149 17.93 3.86 3.78
CA CYS A 149 17.05 3.27 2.80
C CYS A 149 17.89 2.64 1.70
N ARG A 150 17.54 1.42 1.29
CA ARG A 150 18.14 0.82 0.11
C ARG A 150 17.68 1.61 -1.12
N GLU A 151 18.51 1.74 -2.14
CA GLU A 151 18.20 2.59 -3.31
C GLU A 151 16.89 2.15 -4.01
N GLU A 152 16.58 0.85 -4.01
CA GLU A 152 15.33 0.30 -4.54
C GLU A 152 14.06 0.71 -3.77
N GLN A 153 14.21 1.23 -2.55
CA GLN A 153 13.12 1.71 -1.69
C GLN A 153 12.98 3.24 -1.74
N VAL A 154 13.80 3.94 -2.54
CA VAL A 154 13.80 5.41 -2.62
C VAL A 154 12.80 5.89 -3.64
N VAL A 155 11.95 6.84 -3.24
CA VAL A 155 10.96 7.50 -4.10
C VAL A 155 11.09 9.02 -4.00
N GLU A 156 10.84 9.73 -5.09
CA GLU A 156 10.70 11.18 -5.07
C GLU A 156 9.27 11.57 -4.70
N LYS A 157 9.12 12.42 -3.67
CA LYS A 157 7.84 13.00 -3.28
C LYS A 157 7.90 14.51 -3.32
N SER A 158 6.83 15.11 -3.82
CA SER A 158 6.63 16.56 -3.74
C SER A 158 5.85 16.92 -2.49
N PHE A 159 6.47 17.73 -1.66
CA PHE A 159 5.93 18.31 -0.44
C PHE A 159 5.41 19.71 -0.76
N ARG A 160 4.17 19.97 -0.38
CA ARG A 160 3.48 21.23 -0.68
C ARG A 160 3.19 21.98 0.61
N GLU A 161 3.04 23.28 0.54
CA GLU A 161 2.47 24.07 1.63
C GLU A 161 1.07 24.44 1.21
N ILE A 162 0.09 23.58 1.50
CA ILE A 162 -1.33 23.78 1.21
C ILE A 162 -2.06 24.14 2.50
N HIS A 163 -2.65 25.32 2.48
CA HIS A 163 -3.56 25.83 3.50
C HIS A 163 -4.70 26.59 2.82
N ASN A 164 -5.72 26.99 3.58
CA ASN A 164 -6.73 27.92 3.09
C ASN A 164 -6.12 29.32 2.83
N ILE A 165 -6.80 30.15 2.05
CA ILE A 165 -6.25 31.45 1.60
C ILE A 165 -5.89 32.41 2.75
N LEU A 166 -6.59 32.32 3.89
CA LEU A 166 -6.35 33.17 5.05
C LEU A 166 -5.03 32.84 5.75
N PHE A 167 -4.44 31.66 5.51
CA PHE A 167 -3.08 31.35 5.95
C PHE A 167 -2.06 32.30 5.32
N TYR A 168 -2.24 32.66 4.05
CA TYR A 168 -1.24 33.44 3.29
C TYR A 168 -1.56 34.93 3.21
N VAL A 169 -2.80 35.32 3.46
CA VAL A 169 -3.34 36.63 3.08
C VAL A 169 -4.16 37.24 4.21
N ASN A 170 -3.77 38.43 4.66
CA ASN A 170 -4.67 39.30 5.42
C ASN A 170 -5.71 39.88 4.44
N LYS A 171 -7.01 39.67 4.70
CA LYS A 171 -8.09 40.15 3.83
C LYS A 171 -8.15 41.67 3.69
N ASP A 172 -7.66 42.41 4.69
CA ASP A 172 -7.65 43.87 4.72
C ASP A 172 -6.37 44.44 4.07
N ASP A 173 -5.32 43.63 3.95
CA ASP A 173 -4.10 43.95 3.20
C ASP A 173 -3.56 42.72 2.43
N PRO A 174 -4.15 42.41 1.26
CA PRO A 174 -3.81 41.18 0.55
C PRO A 174 -2.35 41.09 0.08
N ASN A 175 -1.73 42.24 -0.20
CA ASN A 175 -0.35 42.34 -0.67
C ASN A 175 0.67 42.51 0.47
N GLY A 176 0.21 42.72 1.71
CA GLY A 176 1.03 42.84 2.90
C GLY A 176 1.76 41.55 3.28
N PRO A 177 2.39 41.46 4.47
CA PRO A 177 3.02 40.22 4.93
C PRO A 177 2.00 39.06 5.06
N VAL A 178 2.52 37.84 5.21
CA VAL A 178 1.71 36.69 5.62
C VAL A 178 1.25 36.93 7.07
N PRO A 179 -0.02 36.65 7.45
CA PRO A 179 -0.47 36.77 8.84
C PRO A 179 0.39 35.92 9.78
N GLU A 180 0.82 36.49 10.91
CA GLU A 180 1.52 35.72 11.96
C GLU A 180 0.55 34.81 12.73
N HIS A 181 -0.70 35.26 12.90
CA HIS A 181 -1.78 34.57 13.59
C HIS A 181 -3.03 34.49 12.69
N PRO A 182 -3.02 33.64 11.65
CA PRO A 182 -4.18 33.51 10.76
C PRO A 182 -5.45 33.03 11.49
N GLU A 183 -5.31 32.33 12.62
CA GLU A 183 -6.39 31.88 13.51
C GLU A 183 -7.20 33.03 14.14
N ASP A 184 -6.67 34.25 14.16
CA ASP A 184 -7.40 35.43 14.63
C ASP A 184 -8.60 35.77 13.73
N ASP A 185 -8.59 35.33 12.46
CA ASP A 185 -9.80 35.39 11.63
C ASP A 185 -10.74 34.24 12.00
N PRO A 186 -11.99 34.52 12.44
CA PRO A 186 -12.92 33.49 12.90
C PRO A 186 -13.33 32.50 11.79
N MET A 187 -13.06 32.81 10.52
CA MET A 187 -13.30 31.91 9.39
C MET A 187 -12.10 31.01 9.07
N PHE A 188 -10.89 31.30 9.58
CA PHE A 188 -9.69 30.52 9.29
C PHE A 188 -9.90 29.05 9.62
N GLU A 189 -10.18 28.72 10.89
CA GLU A 189 -10.39 27.35 11.35
C GLU A 189 -11.54 26.64 10.61
N ARG A 190 -12.59 27.38 10.27
CA ARG A 190 -13.74 26.83 9.53
C ARG A 190 -13.37 26.40 8.11
N PHE A 191 -12.38 27.03 7.51
CA PHE A 191 -11.91 26.72 6.15
C PHE A 191 -10.67 25.86 6.13
N GLU A 192 -9.81 25.95 7.15
CA GLU A 192 -8.61 25.14 7.28
C GLU A 192 -8.98 23.69 7.54
N LYS A 193 -9.92 23.42 8.45
CA LYS A 193 -10.24 22.04 8.83
C LYS A 193 -10.67 21.15 7.65
N PRO A 194 -11.57 21.59 6.75
CA PRO A 194 -11.89 20.82 5.54
C PRO A 194 -10.71 20.62 4.58
N VAL A 195 -9.77 21.56 4.52
CA VAL A 195 -8.56 21.46 3.68
C VAL A 195 -7.61 20.41 4.26
N GLU A 196 -7.37 20.43 5.58
CA GLU A 196 -6.59 19.40 6.27
C GLU A 196 -7.20 18.00 6.08
N ASP A 197 -8.52 17.87 6.26
CA ASP A 197 -9.21 16.59 6.10
C ASP A 197 -9.13 16.08 4.65
N TRP A 198 -9.11 16.97 3.66
CA TRP A 198 -8.86 16.63 2.26
C TRP A 198 -7.41 16.18 2.04
N ILE A 199 -6.41 16.89 2.57
CA ILE A 199 -4.99 16.53 2.50
C ILE A 199 -4.76 15.12 3.06
N ILE A 200 -5.33 14.82 4.23
CA ILE A 200 -5.23 13.51 4.87
C ILE A 200 -5.87 12.43 4.00
N ARG A 201 -7.08 12.68 3.49
CA ARG A 201 -7.82 11.71 2.66
C ARG A 201 -7.09 11.39 1.35
N GLU A 202 -6.55 12.40 0.69
CA GLU A 202 -5.79 12.24 -0.56
C GLU A 202 -4.34 11.82 -0.34
N LYS A 203 -3.89 11.71 0.93
CA LYS A 203 -2.51 11.36 1.31
C LYS A 203 -1.48 12.29 0.66
N ILE A 204 -1.79 13.57 0.59
CA ILE A 204 -0.90 14.58 0.00
C ILE A 204 0.24 14.87 0.98
N PRO A 205 1.52 14.74 0.58
CA PRO A 205 2.63 15.21 1.39
C PRO A 205 2.54 16.73 1.54
N ASN A 206 2.17 17.19 2.73
CA ASN A 206 2.00 18.60 3.06
C ASN A 206 2.96 19.01 4.18
N GLY A 207 3.47 20.23 4.11
CA GLY A 207 4.51 20.77 4.99
C GLY A 207 5.91 20.58 4.44
N ASN A 208 6.90 20.61 5.33
CA ASN A 208 8.30 20.45 4.97
C ASN A 208 8.66 18.98 4.74
N PRO A 209 9.61 18.68 3.84
CA PRO A 209 10.17 17.34 3.72
C PRO A 209 10.83 16.91 5.04
N PRO A 210 10.93 15.59 5.30
CA PRO A 210 11.58 15.06 6.50
C PRO A 210 13.04 15.50 6.61
N GLU A 211 13.50 15.72 7.84
CA GLU A 211 14.89 16.09 8.14
C GLU A 211 15.88 14.96 7.79
N ALA A 212 17.12 15.33 7.49
CA ALA A 212 18.18 14.42 7.06
C ALA A 212 18.87 13.72 8.24
N THR A 213 18.13 12.97 9.06
CA THR A 213 18.68 12.18 10.17
C THR A 213 18.30 10.71 10.07
N CYS A 214 19.19 9.81 10.52
CA CYS A 214 19.03 8.36 10.43
C CYS A 214 19.28 7.69 11.77
N ASP A 215 18.27 7.05 12.38
CA ASP A 215 18.43 6.31 13.64
C ASP A 215 18.07 4.80 13.50
N TYR A 216 17.75 4.34 12.30
CA TYR A 216 17.18 2.99 12.07
C TYR A 216 18.15 1.81 12.18
N HIS A 217 19.45 2.03 12.00
CA HIS A 217 20.47 0.97 12.16
C HIS A 217 21.12 0.94 13.54
N GLU A 218 20.58 1.71 14.49
CA GLU A 218 20.98 1.63 15.88
C GLU A 218 20.63 0.26 16.47
N GLU A 219 21.43 -0.22 17.44
CA GLU A 219 21.24 -1.52 18.09
C GLU A 219 19.83 -1.72 18.65
N LYS A 220 19.20 -0.65 19.15
CA LYS A 220 17.82 -0.68 19.69
C LYS A 220 16.76 -1.09 18.65
N ASN A 221 17.06 -0.89 17.37
CA ASN A 221 16.13 -1.08 16.25
C ASN A 221 16.39 -2.38 15.49
N LYS A 222 17.51 -3.09 15.76
CA LYS A 222 17.78 -4.39 15.17
C LYS A 222 16.80 -5.44 15.71
N PRO A 223 16.45 -6.46 14.90
CA PRO A 223 15.68 -7.59 15.38
C PRO A 223 16.32 -8.22 16.61
N GLN A 224 15.52 -8.47 17.65
CA GLN A 224 15.93 -9.29 18.78
C GLN A 224 15.40 -10.69 18.54
N VAL A 225 16.28 -11.68 18.54
CA VAL A 225 15.94 -13.08 18.28
C VAL A 225 16.36 -13.88 19.49
N LYS A 226 15.53 -14.85 19.89
CA LYS A 226 15.82 -15.76 20.97
C LYS A 226 15.27 -17.14 20.67
N ILE A 227 16.16 -18.13 20.61
CA ILE A 227 15.78 -19.54 20.56
C ILE A 227 15.33 -19.93 21.97
N THR A 228 14.05 -20.27 22.12
CA THR A 228 13.46 -20.65 23.42
C THR A 228 13.47 -22.16 23.63
N ALA A 229 13.49 -22.93 22.54
CA ALA A 229 13.72 -24.37 22.57
C ALA A 229 14.42 -24.80 21.27
N PRO A 230 15.38 -25.74 21.32
CA PRO A 230 16.01 -26.29 22.53
C PRO A 230 16.87 -25.24 23.26
N ALA A 231 17.14 -25.45 24.54
CA ALA A 231 18.04 -24.62 25.32
C ALA A 231 19.51 -24.96 25.00
N ASP A 232 20.42 -24.03 25.32
CA ASP A 232 21.84 -24.24 25.11
C ASP A 232 22.38 -25.42 25.93
N ASN A 233 23.07 -26.32 25.24
CA ASN A 233 23.60 -27.61 25.67
C ASN A 233 22.56 -28.71 25.97
N ASP A 234 21.32 -28.55 25.51
CA ASP A 234 20.30 -29.61 25.65
C ASP A 234 20.74 -30.91 24.97
N LEU A 235 20.46 -32.04 25.62
CA LEU A 235 20.61 -33.36 25.05
C LEU A 235 19.35 -33.72 24.26
N ILE A 236 19.50 -33.90 22.95
CA ILE A 236 18.41 -34.30 22.06
C ILE A 236 18.57 -35.79 21.73
N GLU A 237 17.66 -36.62 22.22
CA GLU A 237 17.70 -38.08 22.01
C GLU A 237 16.90 -38.54 20.77
N ASP A 238 16.06 -37.67 20.21
CA ASP A 238 15.33 -37.92 18.96
C ASP A 238 16.10 -37.30 17.78
N ASN A 239 16.02 -37.91 16.61
CA ASN A 239 16.54 -37.30 15.39
C ASN A 239 15.69 -36.09 14.95
N ASN A 240 14.45 -35.95 15.43
CA ASN A 240 13.62 -34.77 15.18
C ASN A 240 13.81 -33.69 16.25
N ILE A 241 14.24 -32.51 15.79
CA ILE A 241 14.56 -31.36 16.63
C ILE A 241 13.47 -30.31 16.44
N ASN A 242 12.67 -30.10 17.48
CA ASN A 242 11.68 -29.03 17.50
C ASN A 242 12.34 -27.73 17.97
N ILE A 243 12.15 -26.67 17.18
CA ILE A 243 12.79 -25.37 17.40
C ILE A 243 11.69 -24.34 17.58
N GLU A 244 11.69 -23.69 18.73
CA GLU A 244 10.82 -22.56 19.06
C GLU A 244 11.65 -21.29 19.18
N VAL A 245 11.16 -20.21 18.54
CA VAL A 245 11.88 -18.93 18.49
C VAL A 245 10.91 -17.80 18.79
N GLU A 246 11.30 -16.96 19.74
CA GLU A 246 10.71 -15.66 19.98
C GLU A 246 11.56 -14.59 19.29
N ALA A 247 10.90 -13.62 18.65
CA ALA A 247 11.60 -12.49 18.07
C ALA A 247 10.75 -11.23 18.08
N GLU A 248 11.42 -10.08 18.10
CA GLU A 248 10.84 -8.76 17.98
C GLU A 248 11.63 -7.97 16.93
N ALA A 249 10.93 -7.34 15.98
CA ALA A 249 11.54 -6.52 14.93
C ALA A 249 10.85 -5.15 14.93
N PRO A 250 11.40 -4.14 15.63
CA PRO A 250 10.77 -2.84 15.82
C PRO A 250 10.41 -2.11 14.51
N LEU A 251 11.16 -2.38 13.44
CA LEU A 251 10.98 -1.75 12.12
C LEU A 251 10.28 -2.66 11.10
N GLY A 252 9.60 -3.70 11.58
CA GLY A 252 8.82 -4.62 10.75
C GLY A 252 9.65 -5.77 10.20
N PHE A 253 9.13 -6.98 10.33
CA PHE A 253 9.82 -8.20 9.93
C PHE A 253 9.81 -8.42 8.40
N GLU A 254 10.93 -8.89 7.84
CA GLU A 254 11.04 -9.31 6.43
C GLU A 254 11.10 -10.84 6.31
N LYS A 255 12.09 -11.47 6.95
CA LYS A 255 12.30 -12.93 6.90
C LYS A 255 13.19 -13.43 8.03
N ALA A 256 13.12 -14.74 8.32
CA ALA A 256 14.03 -15.44 9.21
C ALA A 256 14.60 -16.68 8.52
N GLU A 257 15.89 -16.93 8.73
CA GLU A 257 16.66 -18.03 8.15
C GLU A 257 17.14 -18.95 9.27
N PHE A 258 16.84 -20.25 9.14
CA PHE A 258 17.15 -21.27 10.13
C PHE A 258 18.26 -22.18 9.62
N TYR A 259 19.29 -22.35 10.45
CA TYR A 259 20.50 -23.11 10.11
C TYR A 259 20.79 -24.21 11.12
N PHE A 260 21.26 -25.34 10.60
CA PHE A 260 21.87 -26.44 11.36
C PHE A 260 23.30 -26.65 10.86
N ASP A 261 24.32 -26.45 11.71
CA ASP A 261 25.74 -26.50 11.33
C ASP A 261 26.08 -25.70 10.06
N ASN A 262 25.56 -24.46 10.00
CA ASN A 262 25.68 -23.54 8.86
C ASN A 262 24.92 -23.96 7.58
N LYS A 263 24.20 -25.07 7.58
CA LYS A 263 23.31 -25.44 6.46
C LYS A 263 21.94 -24.82 6.69
N LEU A 264 21.52 -23.97 5.76
CA LEU A 264 20.16 -23.44 5.74
C LEU A 264 19.17 -24.59 5.50
N PHE A 265 18.18 -24.74 6.37
CA PHE A 265 17.14 -25.76 6.20
C PHE A 265 15.73 -25.18 6.08
N GLU A 266 15.50 -23.96 6.57
CA GLU A 266 14.19 -23.31 6.48
C GLU A 266 14.28 -21.78 6.39
N ILE A 267 13.33 -21.18 5.67
CA ILE A 267 13.09 -19.73 5.63
C ILE A 267 11.64 -19.46 6.05
N LYS A 268 11.43 -18.55 6.99
CA LYS A 268 10.11 -18.04 7.37
C LYS A 268 9.94 -16.60 6.88
N THR A 269 8.78 -16.29 6.30
CA THR A 269 8.36 -14.92 5.93
C THR A 269 7.14 -14.44 6.70
N SER A 270 6.58 -15.28 7.58
CA SER A 270 5.52 -14.92 8.52
C SER A 270 6.08 -14.30 9.79
N ASN A 271 5.35 -13.38 10.42
CA ASN A 271 5.74 -12.76 11.70
C ASN A 271 5.98 -13.81 12.82
N PRO A 272 6.86 -13.51 13.80
CA PRO A 272 7.11 -14.37 14.97
C PRO A 272 5.90 -14.44 15.92
N PRO A 273 5.85 -15.42 16.86
CA PRO A 273 6.86 -16.45 17.13
C PRO A 273 6.91 -17.54 16.06
N TRP A 274 8.06 -18.20 15.93
CA TRP A 274 8.27 -19.25 14.93
C TRP A 274 8.41 -20.63 15.57
N ARG A 275 7.94 -21.61 14.81
CA ARG A 275 8.20 -23.03 15.04
C ARG A 275 8.78 -23.66 13.78
N ALA A 276 9.81 -24.46 13.96
CA ALA A 276 10.47 -25.23 12.92
C ALA A 276 10.75 -26.64 13.44
N ASP A 277 10.70 -27.61 12.55
CA ASP A 277 11.07 -29.00 12.85
C ASP A 277 12.21 -29.39 11.92
N TYR A 278 13.31 -29.90 12.50
CA TYR A 278 14.47 -30.35 11.75
C TYR A 278 14.77 -31.82 12.08
N THR A 279 14.63 -32.69 11.10
CA THR A 279 15.07 -34.08 11.23
C THR A 279 16.56 -34.18 10.86
N SER A 280 17.41 -34.40 11.85
CA SER A 280 18.86 -34.55 11.68
C SER A 280 19.24 -35.96 11.22
N PHE A 281 20.22 -36.01 10.31
CA PHE A 281 20.91 -37.23 9.89
C PHE A 281 22.41 -37.15 10.21
N ASP A 282 22.81 -36.11 10.93
CA ASP A 282 24.18 -35.85 11.34
C ASP A 282 24.55 -36.76 12.54
N PRO A 283 25.84 -37.09 12.74
CA PRO A 283 26.29 -37.99 13.80
C PRO A 283 25.94 -37.48 15.20
N SER A 284 25.98 -38.36 16.21
CA SER A 284 25.93 -37.88 17.60
C SER A 284 27.08 -36.92 17.90
N GLY A 285 26.81 -35.86 18.67
CA GLY A 285 27.80 -34.86 19.03
C GLY A 285 27.21 -33.47 19.24
N LEU A 286 28.10 -32.48 19.34
CA LEU A 286 27.71 -31.08 19.47
C LEU A 286 27.37 -30.49 18.11
N HIS A 287 26.21 -29.86 18.00
CA HIS A 287 25.72 -29.19 16.79
C HIS A 287 25.22 -27.79 17.11
N VAL A 288 25.28 -26.89 16.13
CA VAL A 288 24.84 -25.50 16.30
C VAL A 288 23.55 -25.26 15.54
N LEU A 289 22.52 -24.84 16.28
CA LEU A 289 21.32 -24.22 15.73
C LEU A 289 21.51 -22.72 15.72
N LYS A 290 21.23 -22.09 14.57
CA LYS A 290 21.31 -20.63 14.43
C LYS A 290 20.09 -20.11 13.70
N VAL A 291 19.53 -19.03 14.20
CA VAL A 291 18.40 -18.33 13.58
C VAL A 291 18.83 -16.89 13.32
N VAL A 292 18.64 -16.42 12.08
CA VAL A 292 18.96 -15.06 11.66
C VAL A 292 17.68 -14.39 11.17
N ALA A 293 17.26 -13.30 11.80
CA ALA A 293 16.10 -12.52 11.40
C ALA A 293 16.52 -11.20 10.74
N TYR A 294 15.78 -10.84 9.69
CA TYR A 294 15.96 -9.63 8.91
C TYR A 294 14.69 -8.77 9.02
N ASP A 295 14.86 -7.47 9.22
CA ASP A 295 13.76 -6.49 9.14
C ASP A 295 13.68 -5.85 7.75
N GLN A 296 12.62 -5.09 7.51
CA GLN A 296 12.37 -4.42 6.23
C GLN A 296 13.42 -3.35 5.89
N MET A 297 14.14 -2.85 6.90
CA MET A 297 15.21 -1.86 6.74
C MET A 297 16.57 -2.53 6.48
N GLY A 298 16.64 -3.87 6.53
CA GLY A 298 17.86 -4.63 6.33
C GLY A 298 18.71 -4.81 7.58
N ASN A 299 18.19 -4.47 8.77
CA ASN A 299 18.85 -4.84 10.02
C ASN A 299 18.81 -6.34 10.22
N VAL A 300 19.83 -6.85 10.90
CA VAL A 300 20.01 -8.26 11.18
C VAL A 300 20.09 -8.48 12.68
N GLY A 301 19.26 -9.39 13.17
CA GLY A 301 19.35 -9.96 14.51
C GLY A 301 19.59 -11.46 14.40
N GLN A 302 20.27 -12.06 15.37
CA GLN A 302 20.48 -13.50 15.36
C GLN A 302 20.62 -14.06 16.77
N ASP A 303 20.34 -15.35 16.90
CA ASP A 303 20.64 -16.14 18.09
C ASP A 303 21.13 -17.52 17.68
N SER A 304 21.87 -18.16 18.57
CA SER A 304 22.38 -19.51 18.36
C SER A 304 22.49 -20.29 19.66
N VAL A 305 22.12 -21.56 19.61
CA VAL A 305 22.29 -22.52 20.71
C VAL A 305 23.09 -23.71 20.21
N THR A 306 23.93 -24.26 21.08
CA THR A 306 24.61 -25.53 20.85
C THR A 306 23.76 -26.63 21.45
N ILE A 307 23.54 -27.73 20.75
CA ILE A 307 22.85 -28.92 21.29
C ILE A 307 23.78 -30.11 21.27
N ASN A 308 23.53 -31.07 22.15
CA ASN A 308 24.17 -32.38 22.11
C ASN A 308 23.20 -33.39 21.52
N LEU A 309 23.38 -33.74 20.25
CA LEU A 309 22.55 -34.72 19.56
C LEU A 309 23.04 -36.13 19.91
N LYS A 310 22.13 -36.98 20.35
CA LYS A 310 22.33 -38.42 20.49
C LYS A 310 21.51 -39.11 19.41
N SER A 311 22.07 -39.17 18.21
CA SER A 311 21.40 -39.74 17.05
C SER A 311 21.28 -41.25 17.18
N GLU A 312 20.05 -41.78 17.10
CA GLU A 312 19.81 -43.21 16.92
C GLU A 312 20.05 -43.62 15.47
N GLN A 313 20.60 -44.83 15.30
CA GLN A 313 20.87 -45.37 13.98
C GLN A 313 19.55 -45.66 13.24
N MET A 314 19.24 -44.83 12.24
CA MET A 314 18.06 -44.94 11.39
C MET A 314 18.43 -45.17 9.92
N ILE A 315 17.52 -45.76 9.15
CA ILE A 315 17.63 -45.89 7.69
C ILE A 315 16.29 -45.59 7.04
N TYR A 316 16.30 -44.91 5.91
CA TYR A 316 15.10 -44.71 5.09
C TYR A 316 15.41 -44.95 3.61
N VAL A 317 14.40 -45.40 2.86
CA VAL A 317 14.48 -45.56 1.41
C VAL A 317 14.27 -44.18 0.78
N SER A 318 15.31 -43.62 0.18
CA SER A 318 15.24 -42.35 -0.55
C SER A 318 14.72 -42.54 -1.98
N LYS A 319 14.88 -43.74 -2.53
CA LYS A 319 14.33 -44.12 -3.85
C LYS A 319 13.83 -45.57 -3.85
N PRO A 320 12.53 -45.80 -4.09
CA PRO A 320 11.49 -44.80 -4.30
C PRO A 320 11.21 -43.99 -3.02
N GLY A 321 11.09 -42.66 -3.14
CA GLY A 321 10.90 -41.78 -1.98
C GLY A 321 9.44 -41.73 -1.47
N SER A 322 8.49 -42.21 -2.24
CA SER A 322 7.07 -42.31 -1.88
C SER A 322 6.39 -43.42 -2.70
N SER A 323 5.15 -43.78 -2.33
CA SER A 323 4.37 -44.73 -3.11
C SER A 323 4.16 -44.25 -4.56
N GLY A 324 4.20 -45.16 -5.52
CA GLY A 324 4.15 -44.81 -6.94
C GLY A 324 4.10 -46.01 -7.88
N ILE A 325 4.27 -45.78 -9.18
CA ILE A 325 4.27 -46.81 -10.22
C ILE A 325 5.70 -47.02 -10.74
N ILE A 326 6.12 -48.27 -10.90
CA ILE A 326 7.33 -48.67 -11.62
C ILE A 326 6.90 -49.40 -12.88
N SER A 327 7.29 -48.90 -14.05
CA SER A 327 6.94 -49.53 -15.33
C SER A 327 7.92 -50.65 -15.67
N GLU A 328 7.50 -51.63 -16.46
CA GLU A 328 8.37 -52.73 -16.91
C GLU A 328 9.70 -52.27 -17.54
N GLN A 329 9.69 -51.12 -18.23
CA GLN A 329 10.86 -50.53 -18.89
C GLN A 329 11.86 -49.89 -17.93
N ASP A 330 11.48 -49.66 -16.67
CA ASP A 330 12.32 -49.02 -15.65
C ASP A 330 13.28 -50.03 -14.99
N PHE A 331 13.18 -51.32 -15.33
CA PHE A 331 14.08 -52.36 -14.85
C PHE A 331 15.35 -52.45 -15.72
N PRO A 332 16.56 -52.52 -15.12
CA PRO A 332 16.85 -52.64 -13.70
C PRO A 332 16.56 -51.35 -12.91
N TYR A 333 15.72 -51.45 -11.87
CA TYR A 333 15.29 -50.28 -11.11
C TYR A 333 16.27 -49.99 -9.98
N THR A 334 16.77 -48.75 -9.92
CA THR A 334 17.70 -48.35 -8.86
C THR A 334 16.96 -48.02 -7.58
N LEU A 335 17.32 -48.71 -6.49
CA LEU A 335 16.92 -48.40 -5.13
C LEU A 335 18.04 -47.66 -4.41
N GLU A 336 17.65 -46.64 -3.66
CA GLU A 336 18.55 -45.84 -2.84
C GLU A 336 18.00 -45.78 -1.41
N ALA A 337 18.87 -45.92 -0.44
CA ALA A 337 18.57 -45.70 0.97
C ALA A 337 19.65 -44.83 1.60
N ARG A 338 19.26 -44.05 2.59
CA ARG A 338 20.17 -43.22 3.38
C ARG A 338 20.06 -43.59 4.84
N ALA A 339 21.21 -43.80 5.47
CA ALA A 339 21.32 -44.06 6.90
C ALA A 339 21.71 -42.78 7.64
N ALA A 340 21.16 -42.55 8.83
CA ALA A 340 21.78 -41.62 9.78
C ALA A 340 23.01 -42.31 10.37
N HIS A 341 24.15 -41.60 10.33
CA HIS A 341 25.45 -42.06 10.79
C HIS A 341 26.00 -43.32 10.06
N SER A 342 27.05 -43.15 9.23
CA SER A 342 27.66 -44.26 8.47
C SER A 342 28.64 -45.12 9.26
N ALA A 343 29.09 -44.67 10.44
CA ALA A 343 30.06 -45.45 11.21
C ALA A 343 29.39 -46.67 11.84
N GLY A 344 30.14 -47.78 11.88
CA GLY A 344 29.62 -49.03 12.44
C GLY A 344 28.66 -49.81 11.54
N ILE A 345 28.29 -49.32 10.35
CA ILE A 345 27.45 -50.08 9.42
C ILE A 345 28.28 -51.14 8.69
N SER A 346 27.76 -52.36 8.61
CA SER A 346 28.36 -53.47 7.87
C SER A 346 27.81 -53.57 6.44
N LYS A 347 26.49 -53.45 6.28
CA LYS A 347 25.78 -53.49 4.98
C LYS A 347 24.34 -53.02 5.13
N VAL A 348 23.72 -52.70 4.00
CA VAL A 348 22.28 -52.48 3.87
C VAL A 348 21.70 -53.50 2.89
N ASN A 349 20.60 -54.15 3.28
CA ASN A 349 19.84 -55.03 2.39
C ASN A 349 18.52 -54.37 2.00
N PHE A 350 18.20 -54.40 0.71
CA PHE A 350 16.92 -53.98 0.18
C PHE A 350 16.01 -55.18 -0.01
N TYR A 351 14.78 -55.09 0.49
CA TYR A 351 13.78 -56.16 0.41
C TYR A 351 12.55 -55.70 -0.35
N GLY A 352 11.96 -56.63 -1.09
CA GLY A 352 10.66 -56.50 -1.72
C GLY A 352 9.69 -57.52 -1.13
N ARG A 353 8.42 -57.15 -0.95
CA ARG A 353 7.36 -58.07 -0.56
C ARG A 353 6.16 -57.91 -1.48
N ASP A 354 5.80 -58.98 -2.18
CA ASP A 354 4.65 -59.00 -3.09
C ASP A 354 3.34 -58.96 -2.29
N LEU A 355 2.59 -57.86 -2.37
CA LEU A 355 1.32 -57.72 -1.66
C LEU A 355 0.13 -58.33 -2.39
N THR A 356 0.25 -58.60 -3.69
CA THR A 356 -0.87 -59.04 -4.54
C THR A 356 -1.08 -60.54 -4.51
N ARG A 357 -0.03 -61.34 -4.29
CA ARG A 357 -0.10 -62.81 -4.40
C ARG A 357 0.23 -63.52 -3.10
N ASP A 358 1.46 -64.02 -2.98
CA ASP A 358 1.88 -64.97 -1.95
C ASP A 358 2.45 -64.29 -0.69
N LYS A 359 2.53 -62.94 -0.68
CA LYS A 359 3.03 -62.15 0.45
C LYS A 359 4.44 -62.51 0.86
N ARG A 360 5.22 -63.13 -0.03
CA ARG A 360 6.61 -63.51 0.21
C ARG A 360 7.51 -62.29 0.13
N THR A 361 8.45 -62.27 1.07
CA THR A 361 9.55 -61.31 1.08
C THR A 361 10.73 -61.92 0.33
N PHE A 362 11.38 -61.14 -0.51
CA PHE A 362 12.60 -61.51 -1.22
C PHE A 362 13.64 -60.41 -1.09
N LEU A 363 14.92 -60.81 -1.07
CA LEU A 363 16.04 -59.88 -1.10
C LEU A 363 16.17 -59.34 -2.53
N ILE A 364 16.12 -58.02 -2.69
CA ILE A 364 16.35 -57.34 -3.98
C ILE A 364 17.85 -57.22 -4.23
N GLY A 365 18.60 -56.80 -3.21
CA GLY A 365 20.05 -56.71 -3.27
C GLY A 365 20.66 -56.14 -1.99
N SER A 366 21.98 -56.14 -1.93
CA SER A 366 22.77 -55.67 -0.79
C SER A 366 23.77 -54.61 -1.24
N ALA A 367 23.97 -53.60 -0.40
CA ALA A 367 24.91 -52.52 -0.65
C ALA A 367 25.83 -52.32 0.55
N THR A 368 27.08 -51.99 0.27
CA THR A 368 28.06 -51.47 1.24
C THR A 368 28.51 -50.11 0.76
N SER A 369 28.70 -49.16 1.65
CA SER A 369 29.10 -47.80 1.31
C SER A 369 29.98 -47.23 2.42
N ASP A 370 30.94 -46.39 2.03
CA ASP A 370 31.74 -45.58 2.96
C ASP A 370 31.05 -44.24 3.27
N SER A 371 29.92 -43.94 2.62
CA SER A 371 29.07 -42.77 2.87
C SER A 371 27.76 -43.18 3.58
N ALA A 372 26.92 -42.20 3.87
CA ALA A 372 25.57 -42.42 4.40
C ALA A 372 24.58 -42.94 3.34
N GLU A 373 24.98 -43.06 2.08
CA GLU A 373 24.11 -43.42 0.96
C GLU A 373 24.42 -44.82 0.44
N TYR A 374 23.37 -45.61 0.24
CA TYR A 374 23.43 -47.01 -0.17
C TYR A 374 22.58 -47.20 -1.43
N GLN A 375 23.14 -47.85 -2.44
CA GLN A 375 22.47 -48.06 -3.71
C GLN A 375 22.53 -49.54 -4.11
N SER A 376 21.39 -50.07 -4.56
CA SER A 376 21.31 -51.41 -5.15
C SER A 376 20.34 -51.42 -6.32
N ALA A 377 20.58 -52.27 -7.32
CA ALA A 377 19.70 -52.42 -8.47
C ALA A 377 18.75 -53.60 -8.28
N TRP A 378 17.45 -53.38 -8.48
CA TRP A 378 16.47 -54.43 -8.67
C TRP A 378 16.54 -54.92 -10.12
N THR A 379 17.34 -55.95 -10.35
CA THR A 379 17.66 -56.43 -11.70
C THR A 379 16.65 -57.42 -12.25
N SER A 380 16.10 -58.29 -11.40
CA SER A 380 15.07 -59.24 -11.80
C SER A 380 13.70 -58.58 -11.85
N LYS A 381 13.21 -58.31 -13.06
CA LYS A 381 11.86 -57.79 -13.29
C LYS A 381 10.82 -58.71 -12.62
N PRO A 382 10.06 -58.22 -11.62
CA PRO A 382 9.00 -58.98 -11.01
C PRO A 382 7.75 -58.94 -11.92
N LEU A 383 6.81 -59.85 -11.69
CA LEU A 383 5.52 -59.82 -12.38
C LEU A 383 4.70 -58.59 -11.92
N PRO A 384 3.78 -58.05 -12.75
CA PRO A 384 2.94 -56.91 -12.36
C PRO A 384 2.16 -57.16 -11.06
N GLY A 385 2.06 -56.14 -10.21
CA GLY A 385 1.45 -56.22 -8.88
C GLY A 385 1.94 -55.14 -7.91
N GLN A 386 1.40 -55.12 -6.69
CA GLN A 386 1.83 -54.22 -5.62
C GLN A 386 2.95 -54.84 -4.79
N TYR A 387 3.97 -54.04 -4.45
CA TYR A 387 5.14 -54.46 -3.68
C TYR A 387 5.44 -53.48 -2.55
N GLU A 388 5.69 -53.98 -1.34
CA GLU A 388 6.36 -53.21 -0.29
C GLU A 388 7.87 -53.28 -0.48
N ILE A 389 8.53 -52.12 -0.52
CA ILE A 389 9.98 -51.97 -0.57
C ILE A 389 10.47 -51.36 0.73
N TYR A 390 11.51 -51.94 1.31
CA TYR A 390 12.15 -51.42 2.52
C TYR A 390 13.61 -51.84 2.59
N ALA A 391 14.38 -51.14 3.43
CA ALA A 391 15.78 -51.44 3.68
C ALA A 391 15.97 -51.93 5.12
N ILE A 392 16.89 -52.88 5.32
CA ILE A 392 17.41 -53.25 6.64
C ILE A 392 18.89 -52.91 6.67
N LEU A 393 19.27 -52.05 7.60
CA LEU A 393 20.63 -51.73 7.96
C LEU A 393 21.14 -52.76 8.96
N PHE A 394 22.37 -53.23 8.76
CA PHE A 394 23.07 -54.14 9.66
C PHE A 394 24.30 -53.46 10.26
N ALA A 395 24.31 -53.24 11.56
CA ALA A 395 25.46 -52.71 12.29
C ALA A 395 26.50 -53.82 12.58
N LYS A 396 27.76 -53.43 12.85
CA LYS A 396 28.90 -54.33 13.08
C LYS A 396 28.81 -55.10 14.41
N ASP A 397 28.01 -54.63 15.34
CA ASP A 397 27.69 -55.23 16.64
C ASP A 397 26.44 -56.14 16.62
N SER A 398 25.88 -56.41 15.43
CA SER A 398 24.72 -57.28 15.16
C SER A 398 23.35 -56.67 15.40
N ASP A 399 23.26 -55.37 15.72
CA ASP A 399 21.98 -54.67 15.74
C ASP A 399 21.48 -54.38 14.31
N THR A 400 20.14 -54.36 14.14
CA THR A 400 19.52 -54.11 12.84
C THR A 400 18.43 -53.07 12.93
N THR A 401 18.44 -52.10 12.01
CA THR A 401 17.39 -51.09 11.89
C THR A 401 16.66 -51.25 10.56
N GLN A 402 15.33 -51.36 10.60
CA GLN A 402 14.50 -51.42 9.41
C GLN A 402 13.94 -50.02 9.07
N SER A 403 13.94 -49.68 7.79
CA SER A 403 13.24 -48.49 7.32
C SER A 403 11.72 -48.62 7.41
N ALA A 404 11.04 -47.47 7.27
CA ALA A 404 9.65 -47.46 6.83
C ALA A 404 9.51 -48.18 5.47
N ARG A 405 8.29 -48.67 5.19
CA ARG A 405 7.98 -49.38 3.94
C ARG A 405 7.36 -48.44 2.92
N VAL A 406 7.79 -48.56 1.67
CA VAL A 406 7.26 -47.81 0.53
C VAL A 406 6.47 -48.76 -0.36
N ILE A 407 5.25 -48.40 -0.74
CA ILE A 407 4.38 -49.27 -1.56
C ILE A 407 4.45 -48.85 -3.02
N MET A 408 4.89 -49.75 -3.90
CA MET A 408 4.99 -49.52 -5.33
C MET A 408 4.04 -50.43 -6.10
N GLU A 409 3.41 -49.92 -7.16
CA GLU A 409 2.68 -50.71 -8.14
C GLU A 409 3.60 -50.95 -9.35
N VAL A 410 3.96 -52.21 -9.62
CA VAL A 410 4.69 -52.59 -10.83
C VAL A 410 3.70 -52.89 -11.94
N LYS A 411 3.82 -52.21 -13.08
CA LYS A 411 2.97 -52.38 -14.26
C LYS A 411 3.75 -52.84 -15.48
#